data_AF-A0A9Q1AIL7-F1
#
_entry.id   AF-A0A9Q1AIL7-F1
#
_cell.length_a   1.000
_cell.length_b   1.000
_cell.length_c   1.000
_cell.angle_alpha   90.00
_cell.angle_beta   90.00
_cell.angle_gamma   90.00
#
_symmetry.space_group_name_H-M   'P 1'
#
loop_
_entity.id
_entity.type
_entity.pdbx_description
1 polymer ?
#
loop_
_entity_poly.entity_id
_entity_poly.type
_entity_poly.pdbx_seq_one_letter_code
_entity_poly.pdbx_strand_id
1 'polypeptide(L)'
;METYKKDQHGSFSLPEPGNSQKDEMGSYNYKMFSLFNRKFKITEAEPPKDVKLVFYKFSDGGPHMMADQLQRFLVLHQDELDCTLEEAEKIMEEVINRRHHLTRYSRLSLNLDDFFHFLLCDDLNGSITSQVHHDMSAPLSQYFIYTGHNSYLTGNQFSSDCSEVPIVKALQRGVRVIELDLWPGSSKDEILVLHGRTLTTPVPLIKCLKSIRDYAFTRSPYPVIITLEDHLTPDLQSKVAEMVTQTFGVMLYYPESDSLVQFPSPESLKHRIIISTKPPKEYLESNGIKQKGALSPGGRNSSDEDEEASGIPDPAAELEADDWSNSDQDDVDLTDCDTKSGQLGAPAYKRLITIHAGKPKGQLKDALKVAVDKVRRLSLSEQELERAATTNGTDIVRFTQNNILRIYPKGTRITSSNYKPLVGWMHGAQMIAFNMQGYGKSLWLMHGMFRANGGCGYLKKPDFLMEKGPN
;
A
#
# COMPACT_ATOMS: atom_id res chain seq x y z
N MET A 1 30.71 37.42 35.23
CA MET A 1 30.68 38.38 34.13
C MET A 1 29.67 37.85 33.13
N GLU A 2 28.58 38.62 33.01
CA GLU A 2 27.47 38.60 32.05
C GLU A 2 26.54 37.38 31.91
N THR A 3 25.36 37.66 32.44
CA THR A 3 24.05 37.00 32.43
C THR A 3 23.30 37.09 31.10
N TYR A 4 22.51 36.04 30.83
CA TYR A 4 21.24 35.96 30.10
C TYR A 4 20.64 37.25 29.50
N LYS A 5 20.15 37.13 28.25
CA LYS A 5 18.80 37.60 27.88
C LYS A 5 18.18 36.80 26.72
N LYS A 6 16.89 36.56 26.88
CA LYS A 6 15.96 35.74 26.11
C LYS A 6 14.93 36.74 25.57
N ASP A 7 14.82 36.92 24.26
CA ASP A 7 13.79 37.78 23.65
C ASP A 7 12.98 37.05 22.57
N GLN A 8 11.76 36.72 23.01
CA GLN A 8 10.42 36.83 22.42
C GLN A 8 10.20 36.97 20.89
N HIS A 9 9.23 36.17 20.44
CA HIS A 9 8.20 36.43 19.42
C HIS A 9 8.58 37.30 18.20
N GLY A 10 8.88 36.63 17.08
CA GLY A 10 8.73 37.19 15.74
C GLY A 10 7.91 36.22 14.88
N SER A 11 6.67 36.60 14.57
CA SER A 11 5.82 35.96 13.57
C SER A 11 6.51 36.01 12.21
N PHE A 12 6.84 34.85 11.62
CA PHE A 12 7.20 34.78 10.19
C PHE A 12 5.92 34.89 9.35
N SER A 13 5.55 36.11 9.00
CA SER A 13 4.57 36.38 7.94
C SER A 13 5.28 36.20 6.60
N LEU A 14 4.83 35.24 5.79
CA LEU A 14 5.22 35.19 4.38
C LEU A 14 4.77 36.50 3.70
N PRO A 15 5.58 37.13 2.81
CA PRO A 15 5.12 38.30 2.08
C PRO A 15 4.00 37.86 1.14
N GLU A 16 2.87 38.58 1.16
CA GLU A 16 1.83 38.42 0.14
C GLU A 16 2.43 38.68 -1.26
N PRO A 17 2.06 37.88 -2.29
CA PRO A 17 2.57 38.09 -3.63
C PRO A 17 2.01 39.41 -4.19
N GLY A 18 2.89 40.40 -4.30
CA GLY A 18 2.60 41.66 -4.96
C GLY A 18 2.26 41.46 -6.44
N ASN A 19 1.19 42.12 -6.86
CA ASN A 19 0.58 42.16 -8.19
C ASN A 19 1.60 42.00 -9.35
N SER A 20 1.61 40.84 -10.00
CA SER A 20 2.39 40.61 -11.22
C SER A 20 1.61 41.13 -12.43
N GLN A 21 2.05 42.22 -13.05
CA GLN A 21 1.59 42.62 -14.39
C GLN A 21 2.43 41.92 -15.46
N LYS A 22 1.72 41.30 -16.40
CA LYS A 22 2.25 40.53 -17.52
C LYS A 22 2.32 41.46 -18.73
N ASP A 23 3.51 41.87 -19.15
CA ASP A 23 3.70 42.59 -20.41
C ASP A 23 3.79 41.59 -21.58
N GLU A 24 3.40 42.00 -22.79
CA GLU A 24 3.27 41.22 -24.05
C GLU A 24 4.54 40.48 -24.54
N MET A 25 5.59 40.39 -23.72
CA MET A 25 6.82 39.67 -24.06
C MET A 25 7.38 38.92 -22.84
N GLY A 26 6.56 38.07 -22.21
CA GLY A 26 6.98 36.97 -21.31
C GLY A 26 7.91 37.31 -20.13
N SER A 27 8.07 38.59 -19.77
CA SER A 27 9.01 39.02 -18.73
C SER A 27 8.25 39.32 -17.44
N TYR A 28 8.59 38.61 -16.38
CA TYR A 28 8.05 38.86 -15.03
C TYR A 28 8.97 39.84 -14.29
N ASN A 29 8.42 40.95 -13.81
CA ASN A 29 9.13 41.91 -12.96
C ASN A 29 8.92 41.53 -11.48
N TYR A 30 9.98 41.10 -10.80
CA TYR A 30 9.99 40.98 -9.34
C TYR A 30 10.74 42.15 -8.72
N LYS A 31 10.07 42.93 -7.86
CA LYS A 31 10.70 43.98 -7.03
C LYS A 31 11.27 43.36 -5.77
N MET A 32 12.60 43.26 -5.67
CA MET A 32 13.29 42.92 -4.42
C MET A 32 14.11 44.12 -3.97
N PHE A 33 13.59 44.83 -2.96
CA PHE A 33 14.12 46.08 -2.40
C PHE A 33 14.22 47.25 -3.40
N SER A 34 13.97 48.45 -2.90
CA SER A 34 13.60 49.66 -3.66
C SER A 34 14.59 50.19 -4.72
N LEU A 35 15.69 49.49 -5.03
CA LEU A 35 16.77 50.01 -5.88
C LEU A 35 17.30 49.03 -6.94
N PHE A 36 16.80 47.79 -7.06
CA PHE A 36 17.27 46.83 -8.07
C PHE A 36 16.11 46.09 -8.75
N ASN A 37 15.77 46.51 -9.97
CA ASN A 37 14.88 45.73 -10.85
C ASN A 37 15.71 44.72 -11.63
N ARG A 38 15.67 43.44 -11.23
CA ARG A 38 16.30 42.36 -11.99
C ARG A 38 15.26 41.73 -12.92
N LYS A 39 15.37 42.00 -14.22
CA LYS A 39 14.52 41.35 -15.23
C LYS A 39 14.99 39.92 -15.41
N PHE A 40 14.18 38.95 -14.99
CA PHE A 40 14.36 37.57 -15.41
C PHE A 40 13.65 37.39 -16.75
N LYS A 41 14.42 37.19 -17.81
CA LYS A 41 13.90 36.73 -19.09
C LYS A 41 13.85 35.21 -19.00
N ILE A 42 12.70 34.65 -18.67
CA ILE A 42 12.46 33.22 -18.87
C ILE A 42 12.30 33.09 -20.39
N THR A 43 13.35 32.62 -21.05
CA THR A 43 13.24 32.26 -22.47
C THR A 43 12.38 31.01 -22.50
N GLU A 44 11.19 31.08 -23.09
CA GLU A 44 10.40 29.86 -23.34
C GLU A 44 11.28 28.89 -24.14
N ALA A 45 11.33 27.64 -23.69
CA ALA A 45 12.16 26.64 -24.33
C ALA A 45 11.65 26.45 -25.76
N GLU A 46 12.51 26.71 -26.75
CA GLU A 46 12.15 26.45 -28.13
C GLU A 46 11.93 24.94 -28.36
N PRO A 47 11.00 24.57 -29.26
CA PRO A 47 10.82 23.19 -29.66
C PRO A 47 12.15 22.57 -30.15
N PRO A 48 12.56 21.41 -29.60
CA PRO A 48 13.73 20.68 -30.05
C PRO A 48 13.68 20.27 -31.54
N LYS A 49 14.83 19.92 -32.13
CA LYS A 49 14.94 19.63 -33.56
C LYS A 49 14.11 18.42 -34.00
N ASP A 50 14.10 17.37 -33.19
CA ASP A 50 13.28 16.17 -33.40
C ASP A 50 11.78 16.49 -33.37
N VAL A 51 11.31 17.30 -32.41
CA VAL A 51 9.93 17.80 -32.36
C VAL A 51 9.58 18.59 -33.62
N LYS A 52 10.46 19.51 -34.05
CA LYS A 52 10.29 20.28 -35.29
C LYS A 52 10.15 19.35 -36.50
N LEU A 53 11.02 18.35 -36.63
CA LEU A 53 10.99 17.39 -37.75
C LEU A 53 9.70 16.56 -37.77
N VAL A 54 9.24 16.08 -36.60
CA VAL A 54 7.98 15.35 -36.47
C VAL A 54 6.81 16.23 -36.85
N PHE A 55 6.74 17.47 -36.34
CA PHE A 55 5.69 18.42 -36.71
C PHE A 55 5.63 18.62 -38.22
N TYR A 56 6.74 18.97 -38.86
CA TYR A 56 6.78 19.19 -40.32
C TYR A 56 6.44 17.94 -41.12
N LYS A 57 6.81 16.74 -40.65
CA LYS A 57 6.44 15.49 -41.29
C LYS A 57 4.92 15.29 -41.30
N PHE A 58 4.26 15.54 -40.16
CA PHE A 58 2.83 15.27 -40.02
C PHE A 58 1.94 16.42 -40.48
N SER A 59 2.45 17.66 -40.54
CA SER A 59 1.78 18.83 -41.14
C SER A 59 1.96 18.95 -42.65
N ASP A 60 2.57 17.94 -43.31
CA ASP A 60 2.91 17.94 -44.74
C ASP A 60 3.76 19.16 -45.15
N GLY A 61 4.67 19.59 -44.28
CA GLY A 61 5.51 20.78 -44.45
C GLY A 61 4.80 22.11 -44.19
N GLY A 62 3.52 22.08 -43.81
CA GLY A 62 2.72 23.26 -43.52
C GLY A 62 3.06 23.91 -42.17
N PRO A 63 2.75 25.21 -42.00
CA PRO A 63 2.95 25.93 -40.75
C PRO A 63 1.93 25.56 -39.65
N HIS A 64 0.86 24.84 -40.00
CA HIS A 64 -0.20 24.43 -39.10
C HIS A 64 -0.56 22.96 -39.33
N MET A 65 -0.92 22.26 -38.27
CA MET A 65 -1.42 20.88 -38.27
C MET A 65 -2.94 20.87 -38.05
N MET A 66 -3.68 20.21 -38.94
CA MET A 66 -5.13 20.02 -38.85
C MET A 66 -5.49 18.75 -38.04
N ALA A 67 -6.76 18.56 -37.70
CA ALA A 67 -7.20 17.43 -36.88
C ALA A 67 -6.93 16.06 -37.49
N ASP A 68 -7.11 15.89 -38.80
CA ASP A 68 -6.78 14.66 -39.53
C ASP A 68 -5.27 14.37 -39.50
N GLN A 69 -4.45 15.41 -39.58
CA GLN A 69 -3.00 15.31 -39.48
C GLN A 69 -2.55 14.97 -38.04
N LEU A 70 -3.21 15.51 -37.02
CA LEU A 70 -2.98 15.17 -35.62
C LEU A 70 -3.40 13.72 -35.34
N GLN A 71 -4.55 13.28 -35.82
CA GLN A 71 -4.98 11.88 -35.73
C GLN A 71 -3.94 10.95 -36.35
N ARG A 72 -3.45 11.29 -37.55
CA ARG A 72 -2.39 10.54 -38.24
C ARG A 72 -1.10 10.48 -37.42
N PHE A 73 -0.73 11.56 -36.73
CA PHE A 73 0.40 11.57 -35.79
C PHE A 73 0.16 10.61 -34.61
N LEU A 74 -1.00 10.68 -33.97
CA LEU A 74 -1.35 9.83 -32.83
C LEU A 74 -1.31 8.34 -33.22
N VAL A 75 -1.94 7.98 -34.34
CA VAL A 75 -2.00 6.59 -34.80
C VAL A 75 -0.65 6.07 -35.30
N LEU A 76 0.06 6.83 -36.15
CA LEU A 76 1.25 6.32 -36.85
C LEU A 76 2.58 6.60 -36.14
N HIS A 77 2.60 7.49 -35.14
CA HIS A 77 3.82 7.84 -34.41
C HIS A 77 3.75 7.55 -32.91
N GLN A 78 2.56 7.67 -32.30
CA GLN A 78 2.36 7.39 -30.87
C GLN A 78 1.74 6.00 -30.63
N ASP A 79 1.41 5.26 -31.71
CA ASP A 79 0.74 3.94 -31.66
C ASP A 79 -0.64 3.95 -30.95
N GLU A 80 -1.33 5.10 -30.97
CA GLU A 80 -2.70 5.24 -30.46
C GLU A 80 -3.71 4.75 -31.52
N LEU A 81 -3.75 3.43 -31.75
CA LEU A 81 -4.42 2.80 -32.89
C LEU A 81 -5.93 3.09 -33.00
N ASP A 82 -6.60 3.29 -31.87
CA ASP A 82 -8.05 3.51 -31.79
C ASP A 82 -8.44 5.00 -31.85
N CYS A 83 -7.47 5.92 -31.99
CA CYS A 83 -7.73 7.34 -32.00
C CYS A 83 -8.59 7.77 -33.20
N THR A 84 -9.75 8.35 -32.90
CA THR A 84 -10.72 8.86 -33.87
C THR A 84 -10.45 10.31 -34.25
N LEU A 85 -11.00 10.75 -35.39
CA LEU A 85 -10.92 12.15 -35.80
C LEU A 85 -11.58 13.08 -34.77
N GLU A 86 -12.73 12.70 -34.21
CA GLU A 86 -13.41 13.47 -33.16
C GLU A 86 -12.57 13.62 -31.89
N GLU A 87 -11.80 12.60 -31.50
CA GLU A 87 -10.88 12.70 -30.36
C GLU A 87 -9.71 13.64 -30.65
N ALA A 88 -9.14 13.57 -31.85
CA ALA A 88 -8.10 14.50 -32.28
C ALA A 88 -8.61 15.95 -32.31
N GLU A 89 -9.84 16.19 -32.77
CA GLU A 89 -10.50 17.50 -32.73
C GLU A 89 -10.67 18.03 -31.30
N LYS A 90 -11.14 17.18 -30.38
CA LYS A 90 -11.29 17.53 -28.95
C LYS A 90 -9.96 17.87 -28.29
N ILE A 91 -8.92 17.08 -28.54
CA ILE A 91 -7.57 17.35 -28.05
C ILE A 91 -7.10 18.73 -28.55
N MET A 92 -7.27 18.98 -29.85
CA MET A 92 -6.88 20.24 -30.46
C MET A 92 -7.63 21.43 -29.85
N GLU A 93 -8.95 21.32 -29.70
CA GLU A 93 -9.77 22.34 -29.06
C GLU A 93 -9.30 22.63 -27.63
N GLU A 94 -9.00 21.60 -26.84
CA GLU A 94 -8.53 21.75 -25.46
C GLU A 94 -7.16 22.44 -25.38
N VAL A 95 -6.22 22.08 -26.27
CA VAL A 95 -4.91 22.75 -26.36
C VAL A 95 -5.07 24.24 -26.70
N ILE A 96 -5.91 24.54 -27.70
CA ILE A 96 -6.17 25.93 -28.12
C ILE A 96 -6.87 26.73 -27.02
N ASN A 97 -7.86 26.16 -26.35
CA ASN A 97 -8.57 26.83 -25.24
C ASN A 97 -7.65 27.19 -24.07
N ARG A 98 -6.68 26.31 -23.76
CA ARG A 98 -5.67 26.56 -22.72
C ARG A 98 -4.68 27.65 -23.09
N ARG A 99 -4.28 27.70 -24.37
CA ARG A 99 -3.23 28.61 -24.85
C ARG A 99 -3.75 29.96 -25.34
N HIS A 100 -4.94 30.00 -25.92
CA HIS A 100 -5.46 31.14 -26.66
C HIS A 100 -6.88 31.48 -26.18
N HIS A 101 -6.97 32.14 -25.01
CA HIS A 101 -8.23 32.47 -24.35
C HIS A 101 -9.22 33.35 -25.17
N LEU A 102 -8.80 33.91 -26.32
CA LEU A 102 -9.52 34.96 -27.06
C LEU A 102 -9.92 34.59 -28.50
N THR A 103 -9.44 33.47 -29.06
CA THR A 103 -9.67 33.10 -30.48
C THR A 103 -10.56 31.88 -30.62
N ARG A 104 -11.86 32.03 -30.30
CA ARG A 104 -12.88 30.97 -30.50
C ARG A 104 -13.37 30.82 -31.95
N TYR A 105 -12.89 31.66 -32.89
CA TYR A 105 -13.47 31.79 -34.23
C TYR A 105 -12.49 31.50 -35.38
N SER A 106 -11.25 31.09 -35.09
CA SER A 106 -10.29 30.64 -36.11
C SER A 106 -10.43 29.13 -36.34
N ARG A 107 -10.11 28.67 -37.56
CA ARG A 107 -10.00 27.24 -37.88
C ARG A 107 -9.16 26.52 -36.81
N LEU A 108 -9.68 25.44 -36.25
CA LEU A 108 -8.98 24.58 -35.28
C LEU A 108 -7.73 24.00 -35.96
N SER A 109 -6.56 24.51 -35.57
CA SER A 109 -5.27 24.04 -36.07
C SER A 109 -4.18 24.33 -35.05
N LEU A 110 -3.18 23.45 -34.96
CA LEU A 110 -2.02 23.62 -34.08
C LEU A 110 -0.85 24.18 -34.88
N ASN A 111 -0.25 25.28 -34.42
CA ASN A 111 1.09 25.64 -34.87
C ASN A 111 2.15 24.79 -34.13
N LEU A 112 3.43 24.97 -34.47
CA LEU A 112 4.54 24.22 -33.87
C LEU A 112 4.61 24.39 -32.34
N ASP A 113 4.35 25.59 -31.81
CA ASP A 113 4.41 25.86 -30.38
C ASP A 113 3.22 25.26 -29.63
N ASP A 114 2.03 25.22 -30.27
CA ASP A 114 0.85 24.54 -29.72
C ASP A 114 1.07 23.02 -29.69
N PHE A 115 1.64 22.45 -30.76
CA PHE A 115 2.02 21.03 -30.82
C PHE A 115 3.07 20.68 -29.76
N PHE A 116 4.12 21.50 -29.60
CA PHE A 116 5.12 21.25 -28.57
C PHE A 116 4.52 21.32 -27.16
N HIS A 117 3.59 22.24 -26.91
CA HIS A 117 2.88 22.32 -25.64
C HIS A 117 1.99 21.08 -25.41
N PHE A 118 1.28 20.63 -26.45
CA PHE A 118 0.47 19.42 -26.41
C PHE A 118 1.29 18.20 -25.96
N LEU A 119 2.50 18.00 -26.50
CA LEU A 119 3.39 16.89 -26.12
C LEU A 119 3.75 16.87 -24.62
N LEU A 120 3.66 18.01 -23.94
CA LEU A 120 3.97 18.16 -22.51
C LEU A 120 2.73 18.10 -21.61
N CYS A 121 1.52 18.01 -22.18
CA CYS A 121 0.28 17.91 -21.42
C CYS A 121 0.03 16.47 -20.98
N ASP A 122 0.35 16.11 -19.73
CA ASP A 122 0.18 14.75 -19.18
C ASP A 122 -1.27 14.24 -19.23
N ASP A 123 -2.26 15.12 -19.25
CA ASP A 123 -3.67 14.76 -19.30
C ASP A 123 -4.22 14.58 -20.73
N LEU A 124 -3.53 15.12 -21.74
CA LEU A 124 -3.90 15.00 -23.16
C LEU A 124 -2.99 14.05 -23.95
N ASN A 125 -1.72 13.95 -23.56
CA ASN A 125 -0.67 13.17 -24.21
C ASN A 125 0.17 12.37 -23.18
N GLY A 126 -0.47 11.95 -22.08
CA GLY A 126 0.18 11.16 -21.05
C GLY A 126 0.39 9.71 -21.47
N SER A 127 1.53 9.14 -21.07
CA SER A 127 1.86 7.73 -21.34
C SER A 127 1.09 6.73 -20.47
N ILE A 128 0.34 7.20 -19.47
CA ILE A 128 -0.42 6.37 -18.53
C ILE A 128 -1.88 6.79 -18.58
N THR A 129 -2.75 5.84 -18.91
CA THR A 129 -4.19 6.07 -18.95
C THR A 129 -4.75 6.35 -17.55
N SER A 130 -5.57 7.39 -17.45
CA SER A 130 -6.24 7.79 -16.21
C SER A 130 -7.42 6.88 -15.84
N GLN A 131 -7.90 6.09 -16.80
CA GLN A 131 -9.04 5.18 -16.62
C GLN A 131 -8.59 3.75 -16.30
N VAL A 132 -9.46 3.06 -15.57
CA VAL A 132 -9.32 1.63 -15.31
C VAL A 132 -9.62 0.88 -16.60
N HIS A 133 -8.69 0.03 -17.03
CA HIS A 133 -8.76 -0.68 -18.32
C HIS A 133 -8.42 -2.17 -18.20
N HIS A 134 -7.92 -2.64 -17.06
CA HIS A 134 -7.80 -4.07 -16.80
C HIS A 134 -9.20 -4.67 -16.55
N ASP A 135 -9.37 -5.95 -16.87
CA ASP A 135 -10.51 -6.72 -16.37
C ASP A 135 -10.49 -6.76 -14.84
N MET A 136 -11.56 -6.28 -14.20
CA MET A 136 -11.73 -6.19 -12.75
C MET A 136 -12.66 -7.26 -12.17
N SER A 137 -13.13 -8.20 -13.01
CA SER A 137 -14.08 -9.25 -12.65
C SER A 137 -13.44 -10.54 -12.16
N ALA A 138 -12.12 -10.67 -12.26
CA ALA A 138 -11.40 -11.84 -11.76
C ALA A 138 -11.28 -11.83 -10.22
N PRO A 139 -10.94 -12.97 -9.58
CA PRO A 139 -10.77 -13.06 -8.12
C PRO A 139 -9.67 -12.14 -7.57
N LEU A 140 -9.80 -11.66 -6.33
CA LEU A 140 -8.75 -10.83 -5.68
C LEU A 140 -7.34 -11.44 -5.71
N SER A 141 -7.21 -12.78 -5.68
CA SER A 141 -5.91 -13.46 -5.78
C SER A 141 -5.20 -13.22 -7.11
N GLN A 142 -5.91 -12.76 -8.14
CA GLN A 142 -5.39 -12.49 -9.48
C GLN A 142 -4.89 -11.04 -9.68
N TYR A 143 -4.86 -10.23 -8.62
CA TYR A 143 -4.40 -8.85 -8.68
C TYR A 143 -3.22 -8.62 -7.75
N PHE A 144 -2.24 -7.82 -8.19
CA PHE A 144 -1.37 -7.10 -7.27
C PHE A 144 -2.18 -5.97 -6.61
N ILE A 145 -2.01 -5.82 -5.30
CA ILE A 145 -2.82 -4.93 -4.48
C ILE A 145 -1.91 -3.93 -3.78
N TYR A 146 -2.22 -2.65 -3.91
CA TYR A 146 -1.44 -1.58 -3.32
C TYR A 146 -1.54 -1.65 -1.78
N THR A 147 -0.45 -2.07 -1.12
CA THR A 147 -0.47 -2.50 0.30
C THR A 147 0.42 -1.63 1.19
N GLY A 148 -0.16 -1.05 2.24
CA GLY A 148 0.56 -0.39 3.34
C GLY A 148 1.02 -1.36 4.42
N HIS A 149 2.17 -1.08 5.03
CA HIS A 149 2.68 -1.74 6.24
C HIS A 149 2.64 -0.77 7.41
N ASN A 150 2.21 -1.22 8.59
CA ASN A 150 2.08 -0.41 9.82
C ASN A 150 1.52 0.99 9.51
N SER A 151 0.34 1.00 8.88
CA SER A 151 -0.20 2.18 8.17
C SER A 151 -0.53 3.36 9.09
N TYR A 152 -0.49 3.13 10.40
CA TYR A 152 -0.72 4.10 11.46
C TYR A 152 0.55 4.86 11.88
N LEU A 153 1.76 4.39 11.54
CA LEU A 153 3.01 5.03 11.96
C LEU A 153 3.28 6.32 11.18
N THR A 154 3.66 7.37 11.91
CA THR A 154 4.03 8.68 11.33
C THR A 154 5.50 8.75 10.92
N GLY A 155 6.34 7.84 11.41
CA GLY A 155 7.77 7.81 11.10
C GLY A 155 8.42 6.44 11.32
N ASN A 156 9.43 6.41 12.19
CA ASN A 156 10.24 5.22 12.49
C ASN A 156 9.45 4.17 13.29
N GLN A 157 9.90 2.91 13.26
CA GLN A 157 9.20 1.77 13.88
C GLN A 157 9.30 1.76 15.42
N PHE A 158 10.18 2.54 16.04
CA PHE A 158 10.50 2.39 17.46
C PHE A 158 9.91 3.47 18.36
N SER A 159 9.88 4.73 17.92
CA SER A 159 9.56 5.89 18.78
C SER A 159 8.68 6.95 18.13
N SER A 160 8.21 6.71 16.90
CA SER A 160 7.32 7.68 16.26
C SER A 160 5.88 7.60 16.78
N ASP A 161 5.11 8.66 16.59
CA ASP A 161 3.69 8.65 16.94
C ASP A 161 2.87 7.76 16.00
N CYS A 162 1.78 7.22 16.52
CA CYS A 162 0.72 6.60 15.74
C CYS A 162 -0.40 7.60 15.47
N SER A 163 -0.96 7.57 14.27
CA SER A 163 -2.07 8.45 13.87
C SER A 163 -2.85 7.86 12.70
N GLU A 164 -4.08 8.33 12.53
CA GLU A 164 -4.90 8.15 11.34
C GLU A 164 -4.40 8.93 10.11
N VAL A 165 -3.56 9.95 10.28
CA VAL A 165 -3.12 10.83 9.17
C VAL A 165 -2.36 10.07 8.08
N PRO A 166 -1.39 9.17 8.39
CA PRO A 166 -0.74 8.37 7.35
C PRO A 166 -1.71 7.42 6.63
N ILE A 167 -2.74 6.91 7.33
CA ILE A 167 -3.81 6.11 6.72
C ILE A 167 -4.58 6.94 5.68
N VAL A 168 -4.99 8.15 6.03
CA VAL A 168 -5.68 9.06 5.09
C VAL A 168 -4.82 9.33 3.86
N LYS A 169 -3.55 9.66 4.05
CA LYS A 169 -2.59 9.90 2.95
C LYS A 169 -2.41 8.66 2.07
N ALA A 170 -2.35 7.47 2.67
CA ALA A 170 -2.26 6.21 1.95
C ALA A 170 -3.50 5.97 1.07
N LEU A 171 -4.70 6.14 1.61
CA LEU A 171 -5.96 5.97 0.88
C LEU A 171 -6.11 6.96 -0.28
N GLN A 172 -5.76 8.23 -0.06
CA GLN A 172 -5.78 9.27 -1.10
C GLN A 172 -4.78 9.00 -2.23
N ARG A 173 -3.67 8.28 -1.94
CA ARG A 173 -2.72 7.80 -2.95
C ARG A 173 -3.19 6.55 -3.71
N GLY A 174 -4.28 5.93 -3.28
CA GLY A 174 -4.81 4.72 -3.89
C GLY A 174 -4.41 3.41 -3.19
N VAL A 175 -3.73 3.46 -2.03
CA VAL A 175 -3.45 2.25 -1.23
C VAL A 175 -4.77 1.56 -0.87
N ARG A 176 -4.85 0.25 -1.06
CA ARG A 176 -6.05 -0.58 -0.88
C ARG A 176 -5.96 -1.54 0.31
N VAL A 177 -4.78 -1.76 0.88
CA VAL A 177 -4.61 -2.54 2.11
C VAL A 177 -4.03 -1.67 3.21
N ILE A 178 -4.75 -1.57 4.33
CA ILE A 178 -4.36 -0.79 5.52
C ILE A 178 -4.13 -1.76 6.67
N GLU A 179 -2.99 -1.65 7.34
CA GLU A 179 -2.63 -2.46 8.49
C GLU A 179 -2.86 -1.70 9.80
N LEU A 180 -3.48 -2.38 10.77
CA LEU A 180 -3.72 -1.90 12.13
C LEU A 180 -3.33 -2.99 13.14
N ASP A 181 -2.46 -2.63 14.07
CA ASP A 181 -2.01 -3.54 15.14
C ASP A 181 -2.76 -3.20 16.41
N LEU A 182 -3.64 -4.10 16.83
CA LEU A 182 -4.61 -3.87 17.89
C LEU A 182 -4.07 -4.35 19.23
N TRP A 183 -4.08 -3.46 20.22
CA TRP A 183 -3.65 -3.75 21.58
C TRP A 183 -4.68 -3.27 22.60
N PRO A 184 -4.79 -3.96 23.75
CA PRO A 184 -5.60 -3.49 24.87
C PRO A 184 -5.05 -2.16 25.42
N GLY A 185 -5.95 -1.23 25.71
CA GLY A 185 -5.63 0.01 26.42
C GLY A 185 -5.59 -0.16 27.93
N SER A 186 -5.51 0.97 28.62
CA SER A 186 -5.47 1.02 30.09
C SER A 186 -6.85 0.78 30.71
N SER A 187 -7.91 1.15 29.98
CA SER A 187 -9.30 0.96 30.40
C SER A 187 -9.87 -0.34 29.82
N LYS A 188 -10.84 -0.93 30.53
CA LYS A 188 -11.42 -2.27 30.19
C LYS A 188 -11.90 -2.40 28.75
N ASP A 189 -12.42 -1.33 28.15
CA ASP A 189 -12.99 -1.33 26.79
C ASP A 189 -12.15 -0.52 25.78
N GLU A 190 -10.96 -0.08 26.17
CA GLU A 190 -10.11 0.75 25.33
C GLU A 190 -9.29 -0.13 24.38
N ILE A 191 -9.35 0.17 23.08
CA ILE A 191 -8.58 -0.52 22.04
C ILE A 191 -7.72 0.50 21.32
N LEU A 192 -6.42 0.27 21.36
CA LEU A 192 -5.40 1.14 20.82
C LEU A 192 -4.75 0.51 19.58
N VAL A 193 -4.24 1.38 18.71
CA VAL A 193 -3.39 1.01 17.57
C VAL A 193 -1.99 1.54 17.83
N LEU A 194 -1.02 0.63 17.89
CA LEU A 194 0.40 0.94 18.09
C LEU A 194 1.30 -0.22 17.67
N HIS A 195 2.58 0.08 17.51
CA HIS A 195 3.58 -0.97 17.31
C HIS A 195 4.00 -1.52 18.69
N GLY A 196 3.63 -2.75 18.97
CA GLY A 196 3.81 -3.36 20.29
C GLY A 196 5.27 -3.40 20.75
N ARG A 197 5.49 -3.33 22.06
CA ARG A 197 6.83 -3.43 22.69
C ARG A 197 7.82 -2.35 22.20
N THR A 198 7.30 -1.21 21.77
CA THR A 198 8.11 -0.06 21.36
C THR A 198 7.69 1.19 22.15
N LEU A 199 8.38 2.31 21.89
CA LEU A 199 8.07 3.63 22.46
C LEU A 199 7.12 4.44 21.57
N THR A 200 6.42 3.79 20.63
CA THR A 200 5.46 4.47 19.77
C THR A 200 4.23 4.90 20.55
N THR A 201 3.78 6.13 20.30
CA THR A 201 2.65 6.73 21.02
C THR A 201 1.34 6.27 20.37
N PRO A 202 0.40 5.64 21.10
CA PRO A 202 -0.75 4.97 20.51
C PRO A 202 -1.82 5.92 19.96
N VAL A 203 -2.69 5.41 19.08
CA VAL A 203 -3.90 6.09 18.61
C VAL A 203 -5.15 5.23 18.87
N PRO A 204 -6.29 5.80 19.31
CA PRO A 204 -7.51 5.02 19.49
C PRO A 204 -8.01 4.38 18.18
N LEU A 205 -8.38 3.11 18.21
CA LEU A 205 -8.86 2.36 17.04
C LEU A 205 -10.00 3.07 16.31
N ILE A 206 -10.96 3.63 17.05
CA ILE A 206 -12.12 4.32 16.47
C ILE A 206 -11.73 5.48 15.56
N LYS A 207 -10.59 6.15 15.84
CA LYS A 207 -10.09 7.26 15.02
C LYS A 207 -9.61 6.74 13.67
N CYS A 208 -8.87 5.62 13.66
CA CYS A 208 -8.43 4.95 12.44
C CYS A 208 -9.63 4.45 11.62
N LEU A 209 -10.61 3.77 12.24
CA LEU A 209 -11.78 3.24 11.54
C LEU A 209 -12.61 4.35 10.89
N LYS A 210 -12.86 5.46 11.59
CA LYS A 210 -13.58 6.63 11.04
C LYS A 210 -12.85 7.23 9.84
N SER A 211 -11.54 7.40 9.92
CA SER A 211 -10.73 7.88 8.79
C SER A 211 -10.75 6.90 7.61
N ILE A 212 -10.72 5.59 7.85
CA ILE A 212 -10.87 4.62 6.77
C ILE A 212 -12.25 4.76 6.11
N ARG A 213 -13.32 4.84 6.89
CA ARG A 213 -14.69 5.03 6.37
C ARG A 213 -14.79 6.26 5.47
N ASP A 214 -14.25 7.38 5.92
CA ASP A 214 -14.41 8.67 5.23
C ASP A 214 -13.53 8.77 3.95
N TYR A 215 -12.39 8.07 3.92
CA TYR A 215 -11.41 8.21 2.83
C TYR A 215 -11.25 6.97 1.94
N ALA A 216 -11.80 5.81 2.32
CA ALA A 216 -11.60 4.52 1.66
C ALA A 216 -11.76 4.61 0.14
N PHE A 217 -12.80 5.31 -0.33
CA PHE A 217 -13.19 5.33 -1.73
C PHE A 217 -12.99 6.67 -2.43
N THR A 218 -12.18 7.56 -1.83
CA THR A 218 -11.90 8.90 -2.41
C THR A 218 -11.07 8.83 -3.68
N ARG A 219 -10.11 7.89 -3.77
CA ARG A 219 -9.25 7.72 -4.94
C ARG A 219 -9.71 6.60 -5.89
N SER A 220 -10.36 5.57 -5.36
CA SER A 220 -10.71 4.36 -6.10
C SER A 220 -12.01 3.75 -5.56
N PRO A 221 -12.93 3.27 -6.41
CA PRO A 221 -14.15 2.61 -5.97
C PRO A 221 -13.93 1.17 -5.50
N TYR A 222 -12.77 0.58 -5.81
CA TYR A 222 -12.46 -0.82 -5.50
C TYR A 222 -12.21 -1.06 -4.00
N PRO A 223 -12.40 -2.30 -3.52
CA PRO A 223 -12.43 -2.60 -2.09
C PRO A 223 -11.18 -2.16 -1.32
N VAL A 224 -11.38 -1.84 -0.05
CA VAL A 224 -10.29 -1.65 0.93
C VAL A 224 -10.23 -2.85 1.86
N ILE A 225 -9.05 -3.43 2.02
CA ILE A 225 -8.78 -4.53 2.94
C ILE A 225 -8.10 -3.95 4.19
N ILE A 226 -8.67 -4.23 5.37
CA ILE A 226 -8.05 -3.90 6.65
C ILE A 226 -7.42 -5.18 7.19
N THR A 227 -6.10 -5.19 7.32
CA THR A 227 -5.38 -6.28 7.96
C THR A 227 -5.20 -5.98 9.44
N LEU A 228 -5.75 -6.83 10.30
CA LEU A 228 -5.64 -6.66 11.74
C LEU A 228 -4.56 -7.60 12.29
N GLU A 229 -3.57 -7.04 12.96
CA GLU A 229 -2.72 -7.80 13.88
C GLU A 229 -3.33 -7.74 15.27
N ASP A 230 -3.89 -8.87 15.71
CA ASP A 230 -4.80 -8.92 16.86
C ASP A 230 -4.09 -9.48 18.10
N HIS A 231 -3.89 -8.62 19.10
CA HIS A 231 -3.34 -8.95 20.43
C HIS A 231 -4.41 -8.82 21.54
N LEU A 232 -5.68 -8.91 21.18
CA LEU A 232 -6.81 -8.64 22.08
C LEU A 232 -7.35 -9.90 22.76
N THR A 233 -7.98 -9.69 23.92
CA THR A 233 -8.81 -10.72 24.58
C THR A 233 -10.12 -10.94 23.82
N PRO A 234 -10.83 -12.07 24.02
CA PRO A 234 -12.11 -12.33 23.36
C PRO A 234 -13.18 -11.24 23.59
N ASP A 235 -13.23 -10.64 24.78
CA ASP A 235 -14.17 -9.54 25.08
C ASP A 235 -13.85 -8.30 24.23
N LEU A 236 -12.57 -7.96 24.11
CA LEU A 236 -12.13 -6.85 23.27
C LEU A 236 -12.29 -7.14 21.78
N GLN A 237 -12.10 -8.38 21.32
CA GLN A 237 -12.43 -8.79 19.95
C GLN A 237 -13.91 -8.58 19.63
N SER A 238 -14.78 -8.88 20.59
CA SER A 238 -16.22 -8.64 20.49
C SER A 238 -16.51 -7.15 20.35
N LYS A 239 -15.78 -6.31 21.09
CA LYS A 239 -15.87 -4.86 20.97
C LYS A 239 -15.36 -4.35 19.61
N VAL A 240 -14.27 -4.91 19.08
CA VAL A 240 -13.83 -4.61 17.71
C VAL A 240 -14.90 -4.96 16.70
N ALA A 241 -15.56 -6.12 16.82
CA ALA A 241 -16.63 -6.51 15.93
C ALA A 241 -17.79 -5.51 15.94
N GLU A 242 -18.18 -5.04 17.12
CA GLU A 242 -19.18 -3.98 17.29
C GLU A 242 -18.73 -2.67 16.63
N MET A 243 -17.51 -2.20 16.93
CA MET A 243 -16.96 -0.95 16.39
C MET A 243 -16.85 -0.96 14.86
N VAL A 244 -16.37 -2.06 14.28
CA VAL A 244 -16.23 -2.26 12.83
C VAL A 244 -17.61 -2.27 12.17
N THR A 245 -18.56 -3.02 12.74
CA THR A 245 -19.94 -3.10 12.21
C THR A 245 -20.65 -1.75 12.27
N GLN A 246 -20.55 -1.03 13.40
CA GLN A 246 -21.15 0.29 13.57
C GLN A 246 -20.50 1.35 12.67
N THR A 247 -19.17 1.30 12.49
CA THR A 247 -18.45 2.32 11.72
C THR A 247 -18.69 2.15 10.23
N PHE A 248 -18.61 0.92 9.71
CA PHE A 248 -18.69 0.68 8.27
C PHE A 248 -20.10 0.35 7.79
N GLY A 249 -20.97 -0.20 8.64
CA GLY A 249 -22.36 -0.51 8.30
C GLY A 249 -22.45 -1.26 6.98
N VAL A 250 -23.17 -0.67 6.02
CA VAL A 250 -23.34 -1.23 4.67
C VAL A 250 -22.03 -1.33 3.87
N MET A 251 -20.98 -0.60 4.21
CA MET A 251 -19.68 -0.71 3.53
C MET A 251 -18.97 -2.02 3.91
N LEU A 252 -19.28 -2.62 5.06
CA LEU A 252 -18.61 -3.84 5.49
C LEU A 252 -19.08 -5.04 4.66
N TYR A 253 -18.13 -5.82 4.15
CA TYR A 253 -18.38 -7.11 3.53
C TYR A 253 -17.82 -8.23 4.40
N TYR A 254 -18.62 -9.28 4.55
CA TYR A 254 -18.23 -10.56 5.13
C TYR A 254 -19.01 -11.69 4.45
N PRO A 255 -18.41 -12.88 4.29
CA PRO A 255 -19.06 -13.98 3.58
C PRO A 255 -20.23 -14.58 4.39
N GLU A 256 -21.26 -15.08 3.68
CA GLU A 256 -22.37 -15.79 4.32
C GLU A 256 -21.98 -17.18 4.84
N SER A 257 -20.90 -17.74 4.30
CA SER A 257 -20.34 -19.06 4.66
C SER A 257 -18.94 -18.90 5.25
N ASP A 258 -18.60 -19.78 6.20
CA ASP A 258 -17.29 -19.83 6.87
C ASP A 258 -16.13 -20.20 5.92
N SER A 259 -16.42 -20.72 4.72
CA SER A 259 -15.41 -21.10 3.74
C SER A 259 -15.71 -20.54 2.35
N LEU A 260 -14.75 -19.78 1.83
CA LEU A 260 -14.73 -19.34 0.44
C LEU A 260 -13.90 -20.32 -0.41
N VAL A 261 -14.50 -20.80 -1.51
CA VAL A 261 -13.81 -21.57 -2.54
C VAL A 261 -12.87 -20.68 -3.35
N GLN A 262 -13.25 -19.42 -3.54
CA GLN A 262 -12.50 -18.41 -4.27
C GLN A 262 -12.79 -17.02 -3.68
N PHE A 263 -11.83 -16.10 -3.77
CA PHE A 263 -12.08 -14.72 -3.37
C PHE A 263 -13.03 -14.02 -4.36
N PRO A 264 -13.95 -13.16 -3.88
CA PRO A 264 -14.74 -12.32 -4.78
C PRO A 264 -13.85 -11.38 -5.59
N SER A 265 -14.40 -10.79 -6.65
CA SER A 265 -13.66 -9.89 -7.53
C SER A 265 -13.63 -8.45 -7.01
N PRO A 266 -12.61 -7.64 -7.36
CA PRO A 266 -12.63 -6.21 -7.09
C PRO A 266 -13.92 -5.53 -7.56
N GLU A 267 -14.44 -5.91 -8.73
CA GLU A 267 -15.67 -5.37 -9.30
C GLU A 267 -16.89 -5.66 -8.40
N SER A 268 -17.08 -6.90 -7.97
CA SER A 268 -18.20 -7.29 -7.09
C SER A 268 -18.15 -6.65 -5.70
N LEU A 269 -16.96 -6.21 -5.28
CA LEU A 269 -16.66 -5.64 -3.98
C LEU A 269 -16.47 -4.11 -4.02
N LYS A 270 -16.92 -3.45 -5.10
CA LYS A 270 -16.91 -1.98 -5.15
C LYS A 270 -17.58 -1.38 -3.92
N HIS A 271 -16.94 -0.36 -3.35
CA HIS A 271 -17.35 0.34 -2.14
C HIS A 271 -17.47 -0.55 -0.89
N ARG A 272 -16.78 -1.70 -0.87
CA ARG A 272 -16.73 -2.59 0.29
C ARG A 272 -15.41 -2.53 1.05
N ILE A 273 -15.51 -2.69 2.37
CA ILE A 273 -14.42 -2.81 3.33
C ILE A 273 -14.39 -4.26 3.81
N ILE A 274 -13.20 -4.85 3.84
CA ILE A 274 -13.00 -6.28 4.07
C ILE A 274 -12.00 -6.47 5.21
N ILE A 275 -12.31 -7.36 6.16
CA ILE A 275 -11.39 -7.68 7.26
C ILE A 275 -10.54 -8.91 6.92
N SER A 276 -9.23 -8.80 7.16
CA SER A 276 -8.24 -9.85 6.99
C SER A 276 -7.46 -10.06 8.28
N THR A 277 -7.69 -11.16 8.99
CA THR A 277 -6.94 -11.48 10.22
C THR A 277 -6.91 -12.99 10.50
N LYS A 278 -6.20 -13.39 11.55
CA LYS A 278 -6.16 -14.77 12.03
C LYS A 278 -7.50 -15.05 12.74
N PRO A 279 -8.21 -16.14 12.41
CA PRO A 279 -9.39 -16.54 13.18
C PRO A 279 -9.02 -16.78 14.66
N PRO A 280 -9.91 -16.44 15.62
CA PRO A 280 -9.71 -16.75 17.03
C PRO A 280 -9.44 -18.24 17.25
N LYS A 281 -8.60 -18.58 18.25
CA LYS A 281 -8.40 -19.97 18.67
C LYS A 281 -9.75 -20.50 19.18
N GLU A 282 -10.31 -21.53 18.54
CA GLU A 282 -11.49 -22.22 19.06
C GLU A 282 -11.09 -22.95 20.35
N TYR A 283 -11.43 -22.39 21.50
CA TYR A 283 -11.37 -23.12 22.77
C TYR A 283 -12.46 -24.18 22.75
N LEU A 284 -12.11 -25.40 22.35
CA LEU A 284 -12.93 -26.57 22.62
C LEU A 284 -12.89 -26.81 24.12
N GLU A 285 -13.98 -26.50 24.83
CA GLU A 285 -14.24 -27.05 26.15
C GLU A 285 -14.25 -28.58 25.99
N SER A 286 -13.15 -29.22 26.34
CA SER A 286 -13.13 -30.66 26.55
C SER A 286 -14.02 -30.93 27.78
N ASN A 287 -15.29 -31.26 27.54
CA ASN A 287 -16.15 -31.98 28.47
C ASN A 287 -15.59 -33.40 28.68
N GLY A 288 -14.41 -33.47 29.30
CA GLY A 288 -13.79 -34.69 29.78
C GLY A 288 -13.83 -34.68 31.29
N ILE A 289 -14.90 -35.23 31.86
CA ILE A 289 -14.92 -35.67 33.26
C ILE A 289 -13.77 -36.68 33.40
N LYS A 290 -12.60 -36.25 33.88
CA LYS A 290 -11.57 -37.15 34.39
C LYS A 290 -11.64 -37.12 35.90
N GLN A 291 -12.26 -38.18 36.43
CA GLN A 291 -12.25 -38.53 37.84
C GLN A 291 -10.81 -38.56 38.38
N LYS A 292 -10.66 -38.03 39.59
CA LYS A 292 -9.45 -38.12 40.42
C LYS A 292 -9.06 -39.58 40.68
N GLY A 293 -7.77 -39.89 40.59
CA GLY A 293 -7.17 -41.15 41.05
C GLY A 293 -5.65 -41.08 41.24
N ALA A 294 -5.24 -40.82 42.49
CA ALA A 294 -4.02 -41.21 43.23
C ALA A 294 -2.61 -41.34 42.56
N LEU A 295 -1.72 -40.41 42.96
CA LEU A 295 -0.33 -40.48 43.49
C LEU A 295 0.61 -41.71 43.28
N SER A 296 1.78 -41.38 42.68
CA SER A 296 3.21 -41.71 43.06
C SER A 296 3.86 -43.07 42.69
N PRO A 297 5.23 -43.21 42.73
CA PRO A 297 6.29 -42.40 42.08
C PRO A 297 7.51 -43.24 41.55
N GLY A 298 8.43 -42.59 40.79
CA GLY A 298 9.88 -42.87 40.88
C GLY A 298 10.58 -43.62 39.72
N GLY A 299 11.74 -43.09 39.29
CA GLY A 299 12.70 -43.80 38.43
C GLY A 299 13.72 -42.90 37.74
N ARG A 300 14.86 -42.63 38.41
CA ARG A 300 16.10 -42.05 37.87
C ARG A 300 16.71 -42.95 36.78
N ASN A 301 17.49 -42.38 35.87
CA ASN A 301 18.89 -42.78 35.66
C ASN A 301 19.70 -41.74 34.85
N SER A 302 20.95 -41.60 35.29
CA SER A 302 22.12 -40.90 34.78
C SER A 302 22.59 -41.47 33.42
N SER A 303 23.57 -40.96 32.67
CA SER A 303 24.87 -40.39 33.06
C SER A 303 25.65 -39.81 31.85
N ASP A 304 26.70 -39.05 32.22
CA ASP A 304 28.03 -38.93 31.60
C ASP A 304 28.43 -37.63 30.88
N GLU A 305 29.48 -37.05 31.47
CA GLU A 305 30.24 -35.82 31.18
C GLU A 305 31.48 -36.12 30.32
N ASP A 306 32.32 -35.08 30.18
CA ASP A 306 33.73 -35.04 29.73
C ASP A 306 33.94 -34.73 28.21
N GLU A 307 34.88 -33.89 27.78
CA GLU A 307 35.88 -33.04 28.44
C GLU A 307 36.39 -31.98 27.43
N GLU A 308 37.07 -30.98 27.97
CA GLU A 308 37.53 -29.73 27.38
C GLU A 308 38.99 -29.83 26.86
N ALA A 309 39.35 -29.17 25.73
CA ALA A 309 40.74 -28.76 25.48
C ALA A 309 40.84 -27.66 24.41
N SER A 310 41.77 -26.74 24.67
CA SER A 310 41.87 -25.36 24.20
C SER A 310 42.82 -25.12 23.02
N GLY A 311 42.65 -23.98 22.34
CA GLY A 311 43.64 -23.38 21.44
C GLY A 311 43.20 -22.02 20.86
N ILE A 312 43.87 -20.93 21.28
CA ILE A 312 43.72 -19.55 20.76
C ILE A 312 45.01 -19.19 19.99
N PRO A 313 44.96 -18.50 18.82
CA PRO A 313 45.22 -17.04 18.75
C PRO A 313 44.34 -16.22 17.77
N ASP A 314 43.56 -15.28 18.31
CA ASP A 314 43.50 -13.80 18.11
C ASP A 314 43.73 -13.13 16.70
N PRO A 315 43.36 -11.84 16.48
CA PRO A 315 42.02 -11.26 16.28
C PRO A 315 41.90 -10.40 15.00
N ALA A 316 40.71 -10.29 14.39
CA ALA A 316 40.28 -9.10 13.63
C ALA A 316 38.80 -9.19 13.18
N ALA A 317 38.11 -8.07 13.39
CA ALA A 317 36.80 -7.67 12.83
C ALA A 317 35.55 -8.29 13.47
N GLU A 318 35.20 -7.62 14.57
CA GLU A 318 33.91 -7.65 15.26
C GLU A 318 32.73 -7.14 14.40
N LEU A 319 31.56 -7.66 14.79
CA LEU A 319 30.20 -7.08 14.78
C LEU A 319 29.20 -7.75 13.81
N GLU A 320 28.97 -9.04 14.03
CA GLU A 320 27.67 -9.67 13.76
C GLU A 320 26.68 -9.12 14.80
N ALA A 321 25.74 -8.28 14.35
CA ALA A 321 24.65 -7.81 15.19
C ALA A 321 23.66 -8.95 15.39
N ASP A 322 23.51 -9.37 16.64
CA ASP A 322 22.56 -10.37 17.09
C ASP A 322 21.15 -10.12 16.53
N ASP A 323 20.64 -11.18 15.93
CA ASP A 323 19.30 -11.34 15.40
C ASP A 323 18.27 -11.03 16.48
N TRP A 324 17.56 -9.90 16.35
CA TRP A 324 16.26 -9.71 17.00
C TRP A 324 15.28 -10.69 16.35
N SER A 325 15.36 -11.93 16.82
CA SER A 325 14.41 -12.98 16.57
C SER A 325 13.04 -12.51 17.09
N ASN A 326 12.21 -11.99 16.19
CA ASN A 326 10.75 -11.99 16.35
C ASN A 326 10.25 -13.43 16.19
N SER A 327 10.71 -14.30 17.09
CA SER A 327 9.94 -15.47 17.45
C SER A 327 8.80 -14.97 18.34
N ASP A 328 7.57 -15.06 17.84
CA ASP A 328 6.34 -14.87 18.63
C ASP A 328 6.25 -15.99 19.69
N GLN A 329 7.16 -15.99 20.66
CA GLN A 329 7.12 -16.80 21.88
C GLN A 329 6.83 -15.87 23.04
N ASP A 330 5.56 -15.52 23.21
CA ASP A 330 5.05 -15.00 24.47
C ASP A 330 3.57 -15.38 24.59
N ASP A 331 3.31 -16.67 24.81
CA ASP A 331 2.11 -17.08 25.55
C ASP A 331 2.40 -16.75 27.03
N VAL A 332 2.16 -15.50 27.45
CA VAL A 332 2.13 -15.14 28.87
C VAL A 332 0.79 -15.58 29.47
N ASP A 333 0.89 -16.55 30.37
CA ASP A 333 -0.18 -17.14 31.16
C ASP A 333 -0.82 -16.07 32.07
N LEU A 334 -1.91 -15.45 31.61
CA LEU A 334 -2.73 -14.56 32.44
C LEU A 334 -3.74 -15.41 33.21
N THR A 335 -3.44 -15.55 34.50
CA THR A 335 -4.22 -16.24 35.52
C THR A 335 -5.66 -15.73 35.61
N ASP A 336 -6.58 -16.69 35.47
CA ASP A 336 -7.91 -16.83 36.08
C ASP A 336 -8.64 -15.54 36.51
N CYS A 337 -9.59 -15.09 35.69
CA CYS A 337 -10.75 -14.35 36.17
C CYS A 337 -12.04 -14.92 35.52
N ASP A 338 -12.75 -15.68 36.34
CA ASP A 338 -14.00 -16.34 36.07
C ASP A 338 -15.12 -15.30 35.87
N THR A 339 -15.66 -15.13 34.66
CA THR A 339 -16.99 -14.50 34.47
C THR A 339 -17.69 -15.02 33.21
N LYS A 340 -18.72 -15.82 33.43
CA LYS A 340 -19.66 -16.38 32.44
C LYS A 340 -20.44 -15.29 31.68
N SER A 341 -19.86 -14.68 30.65
CA SER A 341 -20.63 -13.92 29.63
C SER A 341 -20.07 -13.92 28.19
N GLY A 342 -18.87 -14.49 27.95
CA GLY A 342 -18.15 -14.37 26.67
C GLY A 342 -18.59 -15.25 25.49
N GLN A 343 -19.63 -16.09 25.62
CA GLN A 343 -19.97 -17.10 24.61
C GLN A 343 -20.53 -16.56 23.27
N LEU A 344 -21.04 -15.32 23.23
CA LEU A 344 -21.61 -14.72 22.01
C LEU A 344 -20.63 -13.85 21.21
N GLY A 345 -19.51 -13.45 21.83
CA GLY A 345 -18.64 -12.40 21.34
C GLY A 345 -17.60 -12.82 20.29
N ALA A 346 -16.82 -13.86 20.59
CA ALA A 346 -15.84 -14.42 19.65
C ALA A 346 -16.43 -14.91 18.30
N PRO A 347 -17.67 -15.48 18.26
CA PRO A 347 -18.35 -15.79 17.01
C PRO A 347 -18.62 -14.59 16.10
N ALA A 348 -18.97 -13.43 16.66
CA ALA A 348 -19.26 -12.22 15.88
C ALA A 348 -17.99 -11.69 15.19
N TYR A 349 -16.88 -11.61 15.93
CA TYR A 349 -15.60 -11.19 15.36
C TYR A 349 -15.12 -12.13 14.26
N LYS A 350 -15.18 -13.46 14.49
CA LYS A 350 -14.81 -14.47 13.50
C LYS A 350 -15.62 -14.33 12.20
N ARG A 351 -16.93 -14.07 12.29
CA ARG A 351 -17.82 -13.89 11.13
C ARG A 351 -17.43 -12.71 10.25
N LEU A 352 -16.84 -11.65 10.81
CA LEU A 352 -16.42 -10.48 10.02
C LEU A 352 -15.18 -10.76 9.16
N ILE A 353 -14.44 -11.84 9.43
CA ILE A 353 -13.19 -12.13 8.74
C ILE A 353 -13.49 -12.76 7.37
N THR A 354 -13.21 -12.02 6.31
CA THR A 354 -13.36 -12.52 4.94
C THR A 354 -12.09 -13.23 4.47
N ILE A 355 -10.92 -12.69 4.82
CA ILE A 355 -9.63 -13.22 4.39
C ILE A 355 -8.94 -13.83 5.62
N HIS A 356 -9.04 -15.15 5.75
CA HIS A 356 -8.41 -15.88 6.86
C HIS A 356 -6.89 -15.92 6.69
N ALA A 357 -6.17 -15.30 7.62
CA ALA A 357 -4.72 -15.42 7.71
C ALA A 357 -4.32 -16.74 8.38
N GLY A 358 -3.48 -17.52 7.71
CA GLY A 358 -2.87 -18.74 8.27
C GLY A 358 -1.45 -18.51 8.76
N LYS A 359 -1.00 -19.33 9.71
CA LYS A 359 0.43 -19.49 10.00
C LYS A 359 1.01 -20.61 9.11
N PRO A 360 2.24 -20.45 8.57
CA PRO A 360 2.99 -21.60 8.07
C PRO A 360 3.16 -22.58 9.25
N LYS A 361 2.66 -23.81 9.12
CA LYS A 361 2.96 -24.89 10.08
C LYS A 361 3.82 -25.91 9.35
N GLY A 362 4.92 -26.34 9.97
CA GLY A 362 5.84 -27.30 9.38
C GLY A 362 6.76 -26.68 8.32
N GLN A 363 7.17 -27.48 7.35
CA GLN A 363 8.03 -27.00 6.26
C GLN A 363 7.27 -26.01 5.37
N LEU A 364 7.97 -25.02 4.83
CA LEU A 364 7.34 -24.00 3.96
C LEU A 364 6.56 -24.61 2.80
N LYS A 365 7.07 -25.72 2.23
CA LYS A 365 6.39 -26.46 1.18
C LYS A 365 5.00 -26.97 1.60
N ASP A 366 4.84 -27.38 2.85
CA ASP A 366 3.54 -27.78 3.40
C ASP A 366 2.61 -26.57 3.59
N ALA A 367 3.18 -25.45 4.02
CA ALA A 367 2.43 -24.21 4.13
C ALA A 367 1.94 -23.70 2.77
N LEU A 368 2.69 -23.91 1.68
CA LEU A 368 2.32 -23.50 0.32
C LEU A 368 1.35 -24.46 -0.39
N LYS A 369 0.97 -25.58 0.24
CA LYS A 369 -0.06 -26.48 -0.32
C LYS A 369 -1.38 -25.75 -0.52
N VAL A 370 -1.94 -25.94 -1.71
CA VAL A 370 -3.24 -25.38 -2.13
C VAL A 370 -4.34 -26.37 -1.74
N ALA A 371 -5.29 -25.93 -0.92
CA ALA A 371 -6.51 -26.68 -0.65
C ALA A 371 -7.51 -26.43 -1.79
N VAL A 372 -8.24 -27.47 -2.20
CA VAL A 372 -9.13 -27.42 -3.38
C VAL A 372 -10.31 -26.46 -3.17
N ASP A 373 -10.89 -26.43 -1.96
CA ASP A 373 -12.13 -25.68 -1.66
C ASP A 373 -11.95 -24.61 -0.58
N LYS A 374 -10.71 -24.15 -0.37
CA LYS A 374 -10.42 -23.18 0.69
C LYS A 374 -9.30 -22.23 0.30
N VAL A 375 -9.65 -20.95 0.19
CA VAL A 375 -8.67 -19.88 0.08
C VAL A 375 -8.21 -19.38 1.44
N ARG A 376 -6.96 -18.92 1.50
CA ARG A 376 -6.37 -18.28 2.68
C ARG A 376 -5.34 -17.23 2.28
N ARG A 377 -4.91 -16.47 3.29
CA ARG A 377 -3.73 -15.61 3.20
C ARG A 377 -2.59 -16.21 3.98
N LEU A 378 -1.37 -16.17 3.43
CA LEU A 378 -0.13 -16.35 4.19
C LEU A 378 0.67 -15.05 4.22
N SER A 379 1.46 -14.87 5.27
CA SER A 379 2.39 -13.75 5.41
C SER A 379 3.80 -14.29 5.55
N LEU A 380 4.76 -13.69 4.84
CA LEU A 380 6.19 -13.95 4.96
C LEU A 380 6.94 -12.63 5.12
N SER A 381 7.99 -12.62 5.93
CA SER A 381 8.96 -11.52 5.93
C SER A 381 9.70 -11.47 4.58
N GLU A 382 10.30 -10.32 4.27
CA GLU A 382 11.13 -10.17 3.06
C GLU A 382 12.25 -11.23 2.97
N GLN A 383 12.85 -11.63 4.10
CA GLN A 383 13.94 -12.60 4.13
C GLN A 383 13.44 -14.04 3.91
N GLU A 384 12.27 -14.37 4.44
CA GLU A 384 11.62 -15.65 4.17
C GLU A 384 11.24 -15.75 2.70
N LEU A 385 10.76 -14.67 2.08
CA LEU A 385 10.50 -14.63 0.65
C LEU A 385 11.77 -14.87 -0.18
N GLU A 386 12.89 -14.21 0.14
CA GLU A 386 14.14 -14.39 -0.61
C GLU A 386 14.62 -15.86 -0.57
N ARG A 387 14.54 -16.50 0.60
CA ARG A 387 14.85 -17.92 0.77
C ARG A 387 13.86 -18.81 0.01
N ALA A 388 12.57 -18.52 0.14
CA ALA A 388 11.48 -19.26 -0.49
C ALA A 388 11.50 -19.17 -2.02
N ALA A 389 11.81 -18.00 -2.58
CA ALA A 389 11.90 -17.79 -4.02
C ALA A 389 12.98 -18.68 -4.64
N THR A 390 14.09 -18.87 -3.93
CA THR A 390 15.20 -19.71 -4.38
C THR A 390 14.89 -21.21 -4.31
N THR A 391 14.13 -21.64 -3.29
CA THR A 391 13.94 -23.07 -2.98
C THR A 391 12.57 -23.62 -3.42
N ASN A 392 11.54 -22.77 -3.48
CA ASN A 392 10.13 -23.12 -3.65
C ASN A 392 9.41 -22.17 -4.64
N GLY A 393 10.11 -21.48 -5.54
CA GLY A 393 9.52 -20.44 -6.40
C GLY A 393 8.26 -20.90 -7.16
N THR A 394 8.25 -22.11 -7.72
CA THR A 394 7.06 -22.65 -8.42
C THR A 394 5.89 -22.94 -7.48
N ASP A 395 6.17 -23.38 -6.24
CA ASP A 395 5.15 -23.59 -5.21
C ASP A 395 4.53 -22.26 -4.78
N ILE A 396 5.32 -21.18 -4.72
CA ILE A 396 4.80 -19.82 -4.45
C ILE A 396 3.85 -19.39 -5.56
N VAL A 397 4.25 -19.54 -6.84
CA VAL A 397 3.40 -19.16 -7.98
C VAL A 397 2.08 -19.94 -7.92
N ARG A 398 2.12 -21.27 -7.76
CA ARG A 398 0.91 -22.10 -7.62
C ARG A 398 0.04 -21.67 -6.44
N PHE A 399 0.65 -21.37 -5.30
CA PHE A 399 -0.08 -20.87 -4.13
C PHE A 399 -0.83 -19.58 -4.46
N THR A 400 -0.16 -18.61 -5.07
CA THR A 400 -0.70 -17.27 -5.36
C THR A 400 -1.76 -17.23 -6.47
N GLN A 401 -1.99 -18.31 -7.22
CA GLN A 401 -3.07 -18.37 -8.20
C GLN A 401 -4.45 -18.22 -7.54
N ASN A 402 -4.65 -18.92 -6.41
CA ASN A 402 -5.93 -18.94 -5.69
C ASN A 402 -5.86 -18.33 -4.28
N ASN A 403 -4.67 -18.27 -3.68
CA ASN A 403 -4.46 -17.74 -2.34
C ASN A 403 -3.76 -16.38 -2.37
N ILE A 404 -3.81 -15.65 -1.27
CA ILE A 404 -3.11 -14.37 -1.14
C ILE A 404 -1.80 -14.57 -0.37
N LEU A 405 -0.71 -14.05 -0.91
CA LEU A 405 0.57 -13.96 -0.23
C LEU A 405 0.86 -12.50 0.11
N ARG A 406 1.06 -12.24 1.41
CA ARG A 406 1.52 -10.96 1.94
C ARG A 406 2.99 -11.03 2.28
N ILE A 407 3.74 -10.03 1.87
CA ILE A 407 5.15 -9.85 2.20
C ILE A 407 5.28 -8.59 3.03
N TYR A 408 6.07 -8.63 4.09
CA TYR A 408 6.28 -7.47 4.96
C TYR A 408 7.78 -7.22 5.27
N PRO A 409 8.15 -5.96 5.58
CA PRO A 409 9.52 -5.61 5.93
C PRO A 409 10.00 -6.33 7.21
N LYS A 410 11.29 -6.67 7.27
CA LYS A 410 11.91 -7.24 8.48
C LYS A 410 11.98 -6.23 9.63
N GLY A 411 11.94 -6.72 10.86
CA GLY A 411 11.97 -5.88 12.08
C GLY A 411 13.22 -5.00 12.22
N THR A 412 14.37 -5.41 11.67
CA THR A 412 15.60 -4.61 11.70
C THR A 412 15.53 -3.32 10.86
N ARG A 413 14.46 -3.10 10.08
CA ARG A 413 14.20 -1.84 9.36
C ARG A 413 13.58 -0.78 10.27
N ILE A 414 14.23 -0.47 11.38
CA ILE A 414 13.75 0.46 12.41
C ILE A 414 13.46 1.88 11.88
N THR A 415 14.16 2.29 10.82
CA THR A 415 13.98 3.60 10.16
C THR A 415 12.85 3.62 9.12
N SER A 416 12.02 2.56 9.06
CA SER A 416 10.92 2.42 8.11
C SER A 416 11.37 2.42 6.64
N SER A 417 12.57 1.89 6.36
CA SER A 417 13.03 1.64 4.99
C SER A 417 12.21 0.52 4.32
N ASN A 418 12.30 0.42 2.99
CA ASN A 418 11.55 -0.57 2.20
C ASN A 418 12.48 -1.49 1.38
N TYR A 419 12.08 -2.75 1.25
CA TYR A 419 12.77 -3.77 0.46
C TYR A 419 12.43 -3.66 -1.04
N LYS A 420 13.10 -4.44 -1.90
CA LYS A 420 12.81 -4.42 -3.35
C LYS A 420 11.54 -5.24 -3.62
N PRO A 421 10.52 -4.68 -4.29
CA PRO A 421 9.23 -5.38 -4.44
C PRO A 421 9.24 -6.49 -5.51
N LEU A 422 10.22 -6.43 -6.44
CA LEU A 422 10.24 -7.26 -7.66
C LEU A 422 10.22 -8.76 -7.37
N VAL A 423 10.98 -9.24 -6.38
CA VAL A 423 11.02 -10.68 -6.05
C VAL A 423 9.62 -11.20 -5.72
N GLY A 424 8.82 -10.43 -4.98
CA GLY A 424 7.45 -10.81 -4.63
C GLY A 424 6.53 -10.80 -5.84
N TRP A 425 6.54 -9.73 -6.64
CA TRP A 425 5.70 -9.63 -7.83
C TRP A 425 6.03 -10.68 -8.89
N MET A 426 7.30 -11.00 -9.10
CA MET A 426 7.74 -12.07 -10.02
C MET A 426 7.19 -13.45 -9.64
N HIS A 427 6.88 -13.66 -8.36
CA HIS A 427 6.28 -14.91 -7.86
C HIS A 427 4.77 -14.79 -7.61
N GLY A 428 4.13 -13.71 -8.06
CA GLY A 428 2.67 -13.54 -8.00
C GLY A 428 2.11 -13.08 -6.65
N ALA A 429 2.97 -12.68 -5.70
CA ALA A 429 2.53 -12.19 -4.40
C ALA A 429 1.75 -10.87 -4.53
N GLN A 430 0.54 -10.85 -3.98
CA GLN A 430 -0.44 -9.79 -4.18
C GLN A 430 -0.21 -8.61 -3.24
N MET A 431 0.13 -8.89 -1.98
CA MET A 431 0.22 -7.88 -0.93
C MET A 431 1.69 -7.62 -0.56
N ILE A 432 2.36 -6.78 -1.33
CA ILE A 432 3.73 -6.34 -1.01
C ILE A 432 3.62 -5.11 -0.10
N ALA A 433 3.72 -5.32 1.22
CA ALA A 433 3.44 -4.29 2.23
C ALA A 433 4.63 -3.35 2.43
N PHE A 434 4.39 -2.05 2.26
CA PHE A 434 5.43 -1.02 2.30
C PHE A 434 5.14 0.04 3.38
N ASN A 435 6.20 0.50 4.04
CA ASN A 435 6.17 1.66 4.92
C ASN A 435 5.94 2.93 4.08
N MET A 436 4.71 3.44 4.07
CA MET A 436 4.28 4.58 3.23
C MET A 436 4.81 5.93 3.73
N GLN A 437 5.17 6.00 5.00
CA GLN A 437 5.82 7.13 5.66
C GLN A 437 7.33 7.21 5.38
N GLY A 438 7.90 6.15 4.80
CA GLY A 438 9.31 6.11 4.41
C GLY A 438 9.63 6.91 3.15
N TYR A 439 10.85 6.73 2.64
CA TYR A 439 11.29 7.31 1.37
C TYR A 439 12.26 6.38 0.63
N GLY A 440 12.55 6.69 -0.63
CA GLY A 440 13.60 6.05 -1.41
C GLY A 440 13.10 5.24 -2.60
N LYS A 441 14.07 4.69 -3.35
CA LYS A 441 13.86 4.07 -4.67
C LYS A 441 12.78 2.99 -4.68
N SER A 442 12.77 2.11 -3.67
CA SER A 442 11.78 1.04 -3.60
C SER A 442 10.35 1.59 -3.50
N LEU A 443 10.15 2.63 -2.68
CA LEU A 443 8.83 3.26 -2.51
C LEU A 443 8.40 3.97 -3.80
N TRP A 444 9.33 4.62 -4.51
CA TRP A 444 9.05 5.23 -5.81
C TRP A 444 8.66 4.20 -6.87
N LEU A 445 9.32 3.03 -6.91
CA LEU A 445 8.93 1.94 -7.81
C LEU A 445 7.50 1.46 -7.52
N MET A 446 7.17 1.32 -6.23
CA MET A 446 5.84 0.94 -5.80
C MET A 446 4.79 2.00 -6.21
N HIS A 447 5.06 3.30 -5.97
CA HIS A 447 4.18 4.37 -6.42
C HIS A 447 4.00 4.39 -7.94
N GLY A 448 5.10 4.21 -8.69
CA GLY A 448 5.06 4.16 -10.15
C GLY A 448 4.23 2.99 -10.68
N MET A 449 4.44 1.78 -10.14
CA MET A 449 3.67 0.58 -10.50
C MET A 449 2.17 0.83 -10.35
N PHE A 450 1.74 1.35 -9.19
CA PHE A 450 0.32 1.59 -8.92
C PHE A 450 -0.25 2.90 -9.47
N ARG A 451 0.50 3.66 -10.30
CA ARG A 451 -0.11 4.66 -11.19
C ARG A 451 -0.83 4.02 -12.37
N ALA A 452 -0.48 2.79 -12.75
CA ALA A 452 -1.13 2.04 -13.82
C ALA A 452 -2.60 1.73 -13.50
N ASN A 453 -3.36 1.33 -14.52
CA ASN A 453 -4.78 0.97 -14.43
C ASN A 453 -5.63 2.06 -13.73
N GLY A 454 -5.48 3.31 -14.18
CA GLY A 454 -6.17 4.47 -13.61
C GLY A 454 -5.78 4.83 -12.17
N GLY A 455 -4.66 4.28 -11.67
CA GLY A 455 -4.22 4.50 -10.30
C GLY A 455 -5.20 3.94 -9.26
N CYS A 456 -5.95 2.89 -9.62
CA CYS A 456 -7.04 2.37 -8.80
C CYS A 456 -6.59 1.46 -7.64
N GLY A 457 -5.28 1.15 -7.58
CA GLY A 457 -4.66 0.35 -6.52
C GLY A 457 -4.75 -1.17 -6.71
N TYR A 458 -5.28 -1.63 -7.84
CA TYR A 458 -5.35 -3.03 -8.26
C TYR A 458 -4.79 -3.18 -9.67
N LEU A 459 -3.89 -4.15 -9.86
CA LEU A 459 -3.31 -4.47 -11.17
C LEU A 459 -3.46 -5.96 -11.42
N LYS A 460 -4.19 -6.33 -12.48
CA LYS A 460 -4.31 -7.75 -12.88
C LYS A 460 -2.92 -8.32 -13.14
N LYS A 461 -2.64 -9.50 -12.58
CA LYS A 461 -1.37 -10.20 -12.82
C LYS A 461 -1.26 -10.62 -14.30
N PRO A 462 -0.05 -10.82 -14.83
CA PRO A 462 0.13 -11.47 -16.12
C PRO A 462 -0.45 -12.89 -16.15
N ASP A 463 -0.96 -13.32 -17.30
CA ASP A 463 -1.64 -14.61 -17.47
C ASP A 463 -0.79 -15.80 -17.03
N PHE A 464 0.53 -15.77 -17.28
CA PHE A 464 1.45 -16.84 -16.86
C PHE A 464 1.60 -16.99 -15.33
N LEU A 465 1.15 -16.02 -14.52
CA LEU A 465 1.08 -16.13 -13.06
C LEU A 465 -0.32 -16.54 -12.53
N MET A 466 -1.29 -16.69 -13.43
CA MET A 466 -2.69 -16.99 -13.11
C MET A 466 -3.13 -18.33 -13.68
N GLU A 467 -2.66 -18.68 -14.87
CA GLU A 467 -2.99 -19.91 -15.55
C GLU A 467 -2.31 -21.12 -14.90
N LYS A 468 -3.07 -22.20 -14.76
CA LYS A 468 -2.47 -23.51 -14.48
C LYS A 468 -1.72 -23.93 -15.74
N GLY A 469 -0.39 -23.94 -15.66
CA GLY A 469 0.42 -24.59 -16.68
C GLY A 469 0.02 -26.07 -16.82
N PRO A 470 0.43 -26.73 -17.91
CA PRO A 470 0.07 -28.12 -18.19
C PRO A 470 0.62 -29.15 -17.16
N ASN A 471 1.40 -28.72 -16.16
CA ASN A 471 2.11 -29.56 -15.19
C ASN A 471 1.75 -29.24 -13.73
#